data_AF-A0A9D7TRC4-F1
#
_entry.id   AF-A0A9D7TRC4-F1
#
_cell.length_a   1.000
_cell.length_b   1.000
_cell.length_c   1.000
_cell.angle_alpha   90.00
_cell.angle_beta   90.00
_cell.angle_gamma   90.00
#
_symmetry.space_group_name_H-M   'P 1'
#
loop_
_entity.id
_entity.type
_entity.pdbx_description
1 polymer ?
#
loop_
_entity_poly.entity_id
_entity_poly.type
_entity_poly.pdbx_seq_one_letter_code
_entity_poly.pdbx_strand_id
1 'polypeptide(L)'
;MTNLTKTFCNKLHASHASMVDDKYSISLHDSIRDIEKNWTILAEGKDIFFCTDFLSCLEDFPASGIKPYYGLIKDSDETVGILYFQSKYVRLRENLRAPENETKSTLSKISAPIKQAMVRLINFQTIVCGNLLLTGKYGFYFKPTISRDEQFYIVIKAAQKLNEHLRHEGTSPGLMLIKDFFSVDIPVSGEYHKGFTKFKVQPKMILELKPEWKTFDDYLSDMKSKYRVRARKALQKASEITRKVFSSDQIAEHRATIHALYKNVSDQADFNAFVLHEHYFENLQIALGKIWCLLPIGKMIKWWLFSPV
;
A
#
# COMPACT_ATOMS: atom_id res chain seq x y z
N MET A 1 15.47 31.39 6.31
CA MET A 1 15.61 30.26 7.26
C MET A 1 14.28 30.10 7.97
N THR A 2 13.39 29.27 7.42
CA THR A 2 12.07 29.01 8.01
C THR A 2 12.19 27.67 8.71
N ASN A 3 12.34 27.69 10.03
CA ASN A 3 12.34 26.50 10.85
C ASN A 3 10.92 25.90 10.83
N LEU A 4 10.70 24.91 9.96
CA LEU A 4 9.57 23.99 10.08
C LEU A 4 9.84 23.13 11.32
N THR A 5 9.26 23.52 12.44
CA THR A 5 9.31 22.76 13.68
C THR A 5 8.69 21.38 13.43
N LYS A 6 9.54 20.36 13.48
CA LYS A 6 9.22 18.93 13.47
C LYS A 6 8.50 18.58 14.75
N THR A 7 7.20 18.82 14.81
CA THR A 7 6.39 18.38 15.95
C THR A 7 5.57 17.18 15.49
N PHE A 8 6.05 15.97 15.78
CA PHE A 8 5.14 14.83 15.89
C PHE A 8 4.04 15.21 16.89
N CYS A 9 2.82 14.74 16.65
CA CYS A 9 1.65 15.27 17.34
C CYS A 9 1.74 15.09 18.87
N ASN A 10 2.13 16.16 19.58
CA ASN A 10 2.37 16.15 21.03
C ASN A 10 1.14 16.59 21.84
N LYS A 11 -0.06 16.58 21.25
CA LYS A 11 -1.30 16.97 21.95
C LYS A 11 -2.28 15.79 22.01
N LEU A 12 -2.02 14.88 22.93
CA LEU A 12 -2.95 13.84 23.38
C LEU A 12 -3.53 14.27 24.74
N HIS A 13 -4.85 14.18 24.93
CA HIS A 13 -5.48 14.45 26.24
C HIS A 13 -5.14 13.33 27.23
N ALA A 14 -4.71 13.70 28.44
CA ALA A 14 -3.98 12.80 29.35
C ALA A 14 -4.78 11.62 29.93
N SER A 15 -6.09 11.74 30.16
CA SER A 15 -6.85 10.73 30.92
C SER A 15 -7.18 9.46 30.12
N HIS A 16 -7.69 9.59 28.89
CA HIS A 16 -7.99 8.44 28.02
C HIS A 16 -6.71 7.84 27.41
N ALA A 17 -5.72 8.69 27.10
CA ALA A 17 -4.40 8.25 26.64
C ALA A 17 -3.67 7.37 27.68
N SER A 18 -3.73 7.75 28.97
CA SER A 18 -3.12 6.97 30.07
C SER A 18 -3.71 5.58 30.19
N MET A 19 -5.05 5.42 30.09
CA MET A 19 -5.69 4.11 30.19
C MET A 19 -5.30 3.16 29.04
N VAL A 20 -5.14 3.69 27.83
CA VAL A 20 -4.73 2.89 26.67
C VAL A 20 -3.23 2.56 26.74
N ASP A 21 -2.42 3.47 27.27
CA ASP A 21 -0.97 3.28 27.47
C ASP A 21 -0.66 2.16 28.46
N ASP A 22 -1.44 2.03 29.53
CA ASP A 22 -1.23 1.00 30.56
C ASP A 22 -1.85 -0.35 30.18
N LYS A 23 -2.84 -0.35 29.26
CA LYS A 23 -3.58 -1.56 28.87
C LYS A 23 -2.84 -2.42 27.84
N TYR A 24 -2.23 -1.80 26.83
CA TYR A 24 -1.67 -2.55 25.70
C TYR A 24 -0.14 -2.51 25.66
N SER A 25 0.47 -3.67 25.49
CA SER A 25 1.89 -3.75 25.13
C SER A 25 2.06 -3.68 23.61
N ILE A 26 3.07 -2.91 23.17
CA ILE A 26 3.42 -2.74 21.76
C ILE A 26 4.85 -3.23 21.57
N SER A 27 5.02 -4.29 20.78
CA SER A 27 6.32 -4.79 20.33
C SER A 27 6.50 -4.56 18.84
N LEU A 28 7.71 -4.18 18.43
CA LEU A 28 8.07 -3.91 17.04
C LEU A 28 9.13 -4.91 16.58
N HIS A 29 9.01 -5.35 15.34
CA HIS A 29 9.87 -6.37 14.71
C HIS A 29 10.20 -5.94 13.29
N ASP A 30 11.39 -6.28 12.81
CA ASP A 30 11.84 -5.99 11.45
C ASP A 30 11.74 -7.19 10.51
N SER A 31 11.43 -8.38 11.03
CA SER A 31 11.00 -9.54 10.24
C SER A 31 9.67 -10.12 10.72
N ILE A 32 8.83 -10.54 9.77
CA ILE A 32 7.58 -11.26 10.02
C ILE A 32 7.86 -12.65 10.61
N ARG A 33 9.02 -13.23 10.30
CA ARG A 33 9.42 -14.58 10.73
C ARG A 33 9.57 -14.67 12.24
N ASP A 34 9.97 -13.59 12.89
CA ASP A 34 10.13 -13.53 14.35
C ASP A 34 8.79 -13.61 15.10
N ILE A 35 7.69 -13.27 14.41
CA ILE A 35 6.35 -13.18 15.00
C ILE A 35 5.30 -13.98 14.24
N GLU A 36 5.73 -14.89 13.36
CA GLU A 36 4.87 -15.59 12.40
C GLU A 36 3.66 -16.26 13.08
N LYS A 37 3.91 -16.97 14.19
CA LYS A 37 2.85 -17.66 14.94
C LYS A 37 1.79 -16.69 15.46
N ASN A 38 2.21 -15.60 16.12
CA ASN A 38 1.29 -14.61 16.69
C ASN A 38 0.55 -13.84 15.61
N TRP A 39 1.23 -13.52 14.51
CA TRP A 39 0.66 -12.82 13.39
C TRP A 39 -0.40 -13.66 12.67
N THR A 40 -0.08 -14.92 12.37
CA THR A 40 -0.96 -15.86 11.65
C THR A 40 -2.28 -16.05 12.37
N ILE A 41 -2.26 -16.22 13.69
CA ILE A 41 -3.48 -16.39 14.50
C ILE A 41 -4.46 -15.23 14.29
N LEU A 42 -3.97 -13.99 14.16
CA LEU A 42 -4.83 -12.82 13.99
C LEU A 42 -5.15 -12.52 12.52
N ALA A 43 -4.23 -12.86 11.61
CA ALA A 43 -4.38 -12.71 10.16
C ALA A 43 -5.21 -13.82 9.51
N GLU A 44 -5.50 -14.91 10.22
CA GLU A 44 -6.29 -16.04 9.70
C GLU A 44 -7.68 -15.59 9.24
N GLY A 45 -8.07 -16.03 8.04
CA GLY A 45 -9.32 -15.65 7.39
C GLY A 45 -9.41 -14.15 7.02
N LYS A 46 -8.30 -13.41 7.08
CA LYS A 46 -8.22 -12.03 6.57
C LYS A 46 -7.72 -12.03 5.13
N ASP A 47 -7.61 -10.83 4.58
CA ASP A 47 -7.10 -10.62 3.23
C ASP A 47 -5.70 -11.22 3.08
N ILE A 48 -5.45 -11.85 1.94
CA ILE A 48 -4.21 -12.55 1.57
C ILE A 48 -2.94 -11.70 1.78
N PHE A 49 -3.07 -10.38 1.75
CA PHE A 49 -1.95 -9.47 1.98
C PHE A 49 -1.48 -9.37 3.42
N PHE A 50 -2.20 -9.99 4.37
CA PHE A 50 -1.72 -10.22 5.74
C PHE A 50 -1.03 -11.58 5.91
N CYS A 51 -1.02 -12.45 4.88
CA CYS A 51 -0.33 -13.75 4.98
C CYS A 51 1.17 -13.57 5.16
N THR A 52 1.77 -14.39 6.03
CA THR A 52 3.21 -14.37 6.35
C THR A 52 4.06 -14.74 5.14
N ASP A 53 3.59 -15.61 4.25
CA ASP A 53 4.27 -15.94 2.98
C ASP A 53 4.41 -14.72 2.07
N PHE A 54 3.33 -13.94 1.94
CA PHE A 54 3.36 -12.69 1.17
C PHE A 54 4.31 -11.67 1.78
N LEU A 55 4.24 -11.48 3.10
CA LEU A 55 5.08 -10.51 3.81
C LEU A 55 6.56 -10.92 3.77
N SER A 56 6.87 -12.21 3.92
CA SER A 56 8.23 -12.76 3.79
C SER A 56 8.77 -12.55 2.37
N CYS A 57 7.94 -12.71 1.34
CA CYS A 57 8.32 -12.39 -0.03
C CYS A 57 8.70 -10.90 -0.20
N LEU A 58 8.02 -9.98 0.51
CA LEU A 58 8.37 -8.55 0.47
C LEU A 58 9.66 -8.23 1.21
N GLU A 59 10.03 -9.02 2.23
CA GLU A 59 11.32 -8.92 2.92
C GLU A 59 12.47 -9.40 2.06
N ASP A 60 12.30 -10.55 1.42
CA ASP A 60 13.36 -11.20 0.63
C ASP A 60 13.58 -10.49 -0.72
N PHE A 61 12.51 -9.93 -1.29
CA PHE A 61 12.52 -9.26 -2.58
C PHE A 61 11.94 -7.84 -2.49
N PRO A 62 12.57 -6.95 -1.70
CA PRO A 62 12.00 -5.66 -1.38
C PRO A 62 11.99 -4.75 -2.61
N ALA A 63 10.89 -4.01 -2.77
CA ALA A 63 10.87 -2.91 -3.71
C ALA A 63 11.88 -1.83 -3.28
N SER A 64 12.46 -1.11 -4.25
CA SER A 64 13.61 -0.25 -4.02
C SER A 64 13.37 0.74 -2.88
N GLY A 65 14.26 0.76 -1.88
CA GLY A 65 14.25 1.69 -0.76
C GLY A 65 13.06 1.53 0.21
N ILE A 66 12.32 0.42 0.16
CA ILE A 66 11.29 0.07 1.14
C ILE A 66 11.84 -1.00 2.08
N LYS A 67 11.73 -0.76 3.40
CA LYS A 67 11.97 -1.79 4.43
C LYS A 67 10.67 -1.99 5.25
N PRO A 68 10.11 -3.20 5.30
CA PRO A 68 8.93 -3.48 6.12
C PRO A 68 9.28 -3.54 7.61
N TYR A 69 8.28 -3.29 8.45
CA TYR A 69 8.32 -3.44 9.91
C TYR A 69 6.94 -3.89 10.39
N TYR A 70 6.92 -4.59 11.51
CA TYR A 70 5.72 -5.23 12.04
C TYR A 70 5.50 -4.85 13.49
N GLY A 71 4.25 -4.71 13.89
CA GLY A 71 3.86 -4.49 15.28
C GLY A 71 2.91 -5.57 15.77
N LEU A 72 3.17 -6.09 16.97
CA LEU A 72 2.18 -6.88 17.72
C LEU A 72 1.66 -6.07 18.89
N ILE A 73 0.33 -6.05 19.01
CA ILE A 73 -0.39 -5.41 20.10
C ILE A 73 -0.99 -6.50 20.97
N LYS A 74 -0.60 -6.51 22.25
CA LYS A 74 -1.18 -7.43 23.23
C LYS A 74 -1.95 -6.71 24.32
N ASP A 75 -3.09 -7.27 24.68
CA ASP A 75 -3.79 -6.99 25.92
C ASP A 75 -3.47 -8.15 26.87
N SER A 76 -2.68 -7.89 27.92
CA SER A 76 -2.05 -8.94 28.71
C SER A 76 -1.26 -9.93 27.83
N ASP A 77 -1.61 -11.23 27.81
CA ASP A 77 -0.95 -12.25 26.99
C ASP A 77 -1.56 -12.45 25.59
N GLU A 78 -2.75 -11.88 25.35
CA GLU A 78 -3.51 -12.10 24.13
C GLU A 78 -3.11 -11.11 23.03
N THR A 79 -2.85 -11.61 21.82
CA THR A 79 -2.62 -10.74 20.65
C THR A 79 -3.95 -10.19 20.14
N VAL A 80 -4.15 -8.88 20.27
CA VAL A 80 -5.38 -8.17 19.92
C VAL A 80 -5.25 -7.30 18.67
N GLY A 81 -4.03 -7.06 18.20
CA GLY A 81 -3.77 -6.27 17.00
C GLY A 81 -2.44 -6.61 16.33
N ILE A 82 -2.42 -6.44 15.00
CA ILE A 82 -1.23 -6.51 14.14
C ILE A 82 -1.10 -5.23 13.33
N LEU A 83 0.12 -4.73 13.20
CA LEU A 83 0.45 -3.51 12.48
C LEU A 83 1.50 -3.80 11.40
N TYR A 84 1.31 -3.26 10.21
CA TYR A 84 2.27 -3.31 9.12
C TYR A 84 2.72 -1.90 8.74
N PHE A 85 4.03 -1.68 8.85
CA PHE A 85 4.69 -0.44 8.50
C PHE A 85 5.70 -0.65 7.38
N GLN A 86 5.96 0.41 6.62
CA GLN A 86 7.05 0.51 5.66
C GLN A 86 7.85 1.77 5.94
N SER A 87 9.16 1.63 6.06
CA SER A 87 10.10 2.75 6.09
C SER A 87 10.60 2.99 4.67
N LYS A 88 10.34 4.19 4.13
CA LYS A 88 10.70 4.55 2.75
C LYS A 88 11.35 5.92 2.67
N TYR A 89 12.54 5.97 2.06
CA TYR A 89 13.14 7.24 1.67
C TYR A 89 12.44 7.77 0.41
N VAL A 90 11.78 8.93 0.53
CA VAL A 90 11.10 9.59 -0.58
C VAL A 90 11.94 10.77 -1.05
N ARG A 91 12.42 10.69 -2.30
CA ARG A 91 13.04 11.82 -3.00
C ARG A 91 12.00 12.45 -3.92
N LEU A 92 11.37 13.53 -3.47
CA LEU A 92 10.28 14.19 -4.21
C LEU A 92 10.71 14.62 -5.63
N ARG A 93 11.98 14.97 -5.84
CA ARG A 93 12.51 15.35 -7.16
C ARG A 93 12.68 14.18 -8.14
N GLU A 94 13.02 12.99 -7.65
CA GLU A 94 13.25 11.80 -8.49
C GLU A 94 11.95 11.05 -8.74
N ASN A 95 11.02 11.13 -7.79
CA ASN A 95 9.74 10.42 -7.87
C ASN A 95 8.69 11.22 -8.66
N LEU A 96 8.83 12.54 -8.84
CA LEU A 96 7.93 13.36 -9.66
C LEU A 96 8.54 13.62 -11.04
N ARG A 97 7.89 13.14 -12.10
CA ARG A 97 8.24 13.52 -13.47
C ARG A 97 7.56 14.85 -13.79
N ALA A 98 8.29 15.78 -14.41
CA ALA A 98 7.70 17.04 -14.84
C ALA A 98 6.66 16.74 -15.93
N PRO A 99 5.39 17.18 -15.79
CA PRO A 99 4.40 16.96 -16.84
C PRO A 99 4.82 17.77 -18.08
N GLU A 100 5.05 17.09 -19.21
CA GLU A 100 5.44 17.74 -20.46
C GLU A 100 4.29 18.52 -21.13
N ASN A 101 3.05 18.42 -20.64
CA ASN A 101 1.91 19.09 -21.25
C ASN A 101 0.88 19.56 -20.22
N GLU A 102 1.05 20.76 -19.67
CA GLU A 102 -0.08 21.47 -19.05
C GLU A 102 -0.29 22.86 -19.67
N THR A 103 -1.46 22.98 -20.28
CA THR A 103 -2.08 24.19 -20.81
C THR A 103 -2.10 25.28 -19.75
N LYS A 104 -1.46 26.41 -20.06
CA LYS A 104 -1.19 27.53 -19.15
C LYS A 104 -2.48 28.23 -18.69
N SER A 105 -3.01 27.88 -17.52
CA SER A 105 -3.94 28.75 -16.78
C SER A 105 -3.15 29.82 -16.01
N THR A 106 -3.51 31.09 -16.18
CA THR A 106 -2.75 32.27 -15.73
C THR A 106 -2.57 32.35 -14.20
N LEU A 107 -3.42 31.66 -13.44
CA LEU A 107 -3.40 31.61 -11.97
C LEU A 107 -2.35 30.65 -11.38
N SER A 108 -1.84 29.68 -12.16
CA SER A 108 -0.78 28.77 -11.68
C SER A 108 0.61 29.40 -11.69
N LYS A 109 0.82 30.47 -12.48
CA LYS A 109 2.14 31.11 -12.66
C LYS A 109 2.69 31.76 -11.39
N ILE A 110 1.82 32.24 -10.50
CA ILE A 110 2.23 33.02 -9.32
C ILE A 110 2.60 32.08 -8.15
N SER A 111 2.04 30.87 -8.11
CA SER A 111 2.34 29.85 -7.07
C SER A 111 3.28 28.73 -7.54
N ALA A 112 3.52 28.59 -8.84
CA ALA A 112 4.41 27.58 -9.41
C ALA A 112 5.87 27.66 -8.91
N PRO A 113 6.55 28.83 -8.84
CA PRO A 113 7.95 28.84 -8.42
C PRO A 113 8.12 28.49 -6.94
N ILE A 114 7.16 28.86 -6.08
CA ILE A 114 7.18 28.57 -4.64
C ILE A 114 6.87 27.08 -4.39
N LYS A 115 5.88 26.52 -5.07
CA LYS A 115 5.58 25.07 -5.01
C LYS A 115 6.75 24.24 -5.55
N GLN A 116 7.34 24.64 -6.67
CA GLN A 116 8.52 23.96 -7.22
C GLN A 116 9.75 24.09 -6.32
N ALA A 117 9.98 25.24 -5.67
CA ALA A 117 11.10 25.41 -4.74
C ALA A 117 10.94 24.56 -3.46
N MET A 118 9.72 24.45 -2.92
CA MET A 118 9.43 23.57 -1.77
C MET A 118 9.55 22.09 -2.14
N VAL A 119 9.09 21.69 -3.32
CA VAL A 119 9.24 20.31 -3.83
C VAL A 119 10.70 19.93 -4.11
N ARG A 120 11.56 20.90 -4.46
CA ARG A 120 13.00 20.69 -4.74
C ARG A 120 13.84 20.37 -3.51
N LEU A 121 13.36 20.66 -2.29
CA LEU A 121 14.16 20.63 -1.06
C LEU A 121 13.77 19.55 -0.06
N ILE A 122 12.72 18.78 -0.35
CA ILE A 122 12.13 17.90 0.65
C ILE A 122 12.45 16.45 0.30
N ASN A 123 13.52 15.95 0.90
CA ASN A 123 13.77 14.52 1.03
C ASN A 123 13.46 14.15 2.48
N PHE A 124 12.48 13.27 2.70
CA PHE A 124 12.21 12.75 4.03
C PHE A 124 12.14 11.24 3.99
N GLN A 125 12.67 10.62 5.05
CA GLN A 125 12.27 9.27 5.38
C GLN A 125 10.81 9.32 5.86
N THR A 126 9.99 8.44 5.30
CA THR A 126 8.57 8.31 5.62
C THR A 126 8.33 6.99 6.31
N ILE A 127 7.59 7.00 7.42
CA ILE A 127 6.93 5.80 7.94
C ILE A 127 5.54 5.73 7.33
N VAL A 128 5.25 4.67 6.61
CA VAL A 128 3.93 4.38 6.05
C VAL A 128 3.30 3.27 6.87
N CYS A 129 2.17 3.52 7.52
CA CYS A 129 1.31 2.46 8.03
C CYS A 129 0.45 1.97 6.86
N GLY A 130 0.79 0.81 6.32
CA GLY A 130 0.24 0.30 5.06
C GLY A 130 1.29 -0.17 4.07
N ASN A 131 0.81 -0.81 3.01
CA ASN A 131 1.65 -1.27 1.91
C ASN A 131 1.56 -0.30 0.71
N LEU A 132 2.70 0.29 0.32
CA LEU A 132 2.81 1.15 -0.85
C LEU A 132 2.59 0.38 -2.17
N LEU A 133 2.83 -0.94 -2.19
CA LEU A 133 2.67 -1.78 -3.39
C LEU A 133 1.21 -2.11 -3.68
N LEU A 134 0.30 -1.84 -2.75
CA LEU A 134 -1.11 -2.27 -2.81
C LEU A 134 -2.05 -1.08 -2.65
N THR A 135 -3.30 -1.24 -3.08
CA THR A 135 -4.39 -0.29 -2.77
C THR A 135 -5.37 -0.95 -1.81
N GLY A 136 -5.51 -0.40 -0.61
CA GLY A 136 -6.42 -0.95 0.41
C GLY A 136 -5.89 -0.90 1.83
N LYS A 137 -6.72 -1.37 2.77
CA LYS A 137 -6.55 -1.22 4.22
C LYS A 137 -5.54 -2.20 4.83
N TYR A 138 -4.34 -2.25 4.27
CA TYR A 138 -3.32 -3.25 4.62
C TYR A 138 -2.25 -2.68 5.56
N GLY A 139 -2.66 -1.75 6.44
CA GLY A 139 -1.77 -1.15 7.44
C GLY A 139 -1.90 -1.77 8.82
N PHE A 140 -3.08 -2.28 9.17
CA PHE A 140 -3.30 -2.89 10.47
C PHE A 140 -4.62 -3.66 10.51
N TYR A 141 -4.71 -4.59 11.45
CA TYR A 141 -5.93 -5.26 11.85
C TYR A 141 -5.99 -5.37 13.37
N PHE A 142 -7.17 -5.20 13.94
CA PHE A 142 -7.44 -5.37 15.37
C PHE A 142 -8.69 -6.23 15.56
N LYS A 143 -8.79 -6.89 16.71
CA LYS A 143 -10.03 -7.56 17.11
C LYS A 143 -11.20 -6.55 17.14
N PRO A 144 -12.44 -6.97 16.81
CA PRO A 144 -13.60 -6.09 16.78
C PRO A 144 -13.93 -5.41 18.13
N THR A 145 -13.41 -5.95 19.23
CA THR A 145 -13.56 -5.41 20.59
C THR A 145 -12.79 -4.10 20.81
N ILE A 146 -11.82 -3.78 19.96
CA ILE A 146 -11.01 -2.56 20.06
C ILE A 146 -11.68 -1.46 19.24
N SER A 147 -12.05 -0.35 19.87
CA SER A 147 -12.75 0.73 19.19
C SER A 147 -11.85 1.39 18.13
N ARG A 148 -12.46 1.97 17.09
CA ARG A 148 -11.69 2.57 15.98
C ARG A 148 -10.78 3.72 16.43
N ASP A 149 -11.24 4.49 17.40
CA ASP A 149 -10.48 5.55 18.05
C ASP A 149 -9.24 4.97 18.78
N GLU A 150 -9.39 3.91 19.60
CA GLU A 150 -8.27 3.21 20.23
C GLU A 150 -7.28 2.62 19.21
N GLN A 151 -7.77 2.03 18.12
CA GLN A 151 -6.91 1.47 17.06
C GLN A 151 -5.97 2.54 16.48
N PHE A 152 -6.48 3.72 16.16
CA PHE A 152 -5.66 4.81 15.62
C PHE A 152 -4.67 5.36 16.63
N TYR A 153 -5.06 5.44 17.90
CA TYR A 153 -4.14 5.81 18.96
C TYR A 153 -2.95 4.85 19.04
N ILE A 154 -3.23 3.54 19.08
CA ILE A 154 -2.22 2.50 19.14
C ILE A 154 -1.30 2.56 17.91
N VAL A 155 -1.86 2.76 16.71
CA VAL A 155 -1.08 2.94 15.46
C VAL A 155 -0.13 4.13 15.56
N ILE A 156 -0.59 5.28 16.08
CA ILE A 156 0.25 6.47 16.25
C ILE A 156 1.37 6.22 17.26
N LYS A 157 1.07 5.59 18.40
CA LYS A 157 2.07 5.25 19.43
C LYS A 157 3.10 4.25 18.91
N ALA A 158 2.67 3.22 18.17
CA ALA A 158 3.55 2.26 17.53
C ALA A 158 4.47 2.93 16.50
N ALA A 159 3.94 3.85 15.69
CA ALA A 159 4.75 4.60 14.74
C ALA A 159 5.74 5.57 15.41
N GLN A 160 5.39 6.15 16.56
CA GLN A 160 6.32 6.94 17.37
C GLN A 160 7.48 6.08 17.88
N LYS A 161 7.19 4.89 18.45
CA LYS A 161 8.21 3.92 18.84
C LYS A 161 9.09 3.50 17.65
N LEU A 162 8.50 3.27 16.48
CA LEU A 162 9.27 2.94 15.26
C LEU A 162 10.16 4.11 14.83
N ASN A 163 9.68 5.35 14.92
CA ASN A 163 10.47 6.53 14.62
C ASN A 163 11.66 6.69 15.59
N GLU A 164 11.48 6.39 16.87
CA GLU A 164 12.57 6.38 17.87
C GLU A 164 13.60 5.29 17.53
N HIS A 165 13.15 4.06 17.28
CA HIS A 165 14.01 2.96 16.87
C HIS A 165 14.84 3.32 15.63
N LEU A 166 14.19 3.82 14.56
CA LEU A 166 14.88 4.24 13.34
C LEU A 166 15.92 5.35 13.61
N ARG A 167 15.64 6.28 14.53
CA ARG A 167 16.58 7.35 14.89
C ARG A 167 17.81 6.80 15.59
N HIS A 168 17.65 5.80 16.45
CA HIS A 168 18.77 5.08 17.04
C HIS A 168 19.61 4.35 15.98
N GLU A 169 18.98 3.85 14.91
CA GLU A 169 19.68 3.28 13.75
C GLU A 169 20.23 4.32 12.75
N GLY A 170 20.20 5.62 13.09
CA GLY A 170 20.73 6.70 12.25
C GLY A 170 19.78 7.19 11.15
N THR A 171 18.54 6.69 11.10
CA THR A 171 17.50 7.12 10.17
C THR A 171 16.51 8.05 10.86
N SER A 172 16.27 9.25 10.33
CA SER A 172 15.33 10.21 10.95
C SER A 172 14.07 10.44 10.10
N PRO A 173 13.00 9.65 10.29
CA PRO A 173 11.70 9.91 9.70
C PRO A 173 11.20 11.32 9.99
N GLY A 174 10.74 11.98 8.92
CA GLY A 174 10.17 13.33 8.95
C GLY A 174 8.68 13.37 8.65
N LEU A 175 8.11 12.25 8.16
CA LEU A 175 6.71 12.13 7.80
C LEU A 175 6.15 10.77 8.24
N MET A 176 4.90 10.77 8.70
CA MET A 176 4.09 9.58 8.90
C MET A 176 2.88 9.62 7.95
N LEU A 177 2.65 8.54 7.23
CA LEU A 177 1.48 8.35 6.38
C LEU A 177 0.69 7.14 6.91
N ILE A 178 -0.57 7.35 7.28
CA ILE A 178 -1.51 6.24 7.50
C ILE A 178 -2.27 6.06 6.19
N LYS A 179 -2.02 4.94 5.52
CA LYS A 179 -2.47 4.72 4.14
C LYS A 179 -3.77 3.93 4.11
N ASP A 180 -4.66 4.39 3.23
CA ASP A 180 -5.89 3.75 2.75
C ASP A 180 -6.87 3.23 3.81
N PHE A 181 -7.95 3.99 3.98
CA PHE A 181 -9.15 3.57 4.71
C PHE A 181 -10.37 4.22 4.06
N PHE A 182 -11.54 3.58 4.14
CA PHE A 182 -12.76 4.21 3.64
C PHE A 182 -13.16 5.31 4.62
N SER A 183 -13.99 6.24 4.15
CA SER A 183 -14.50 7.33 4.99
C SER A 183 -15.26 6.84 6.21
N VAL A 184 -15.86 5.65 6.12
CA VAL A 184 -16.58 5.00 7.23
C VAL A 184 -15.64 4.46 8.32
N ASP A 185 -14.36 4.26 8.03
CA ASP A 185 -13.38 3.73 9.00
C ASP A 185 -12.53 4.82 9.65
N ILE A 186 -12.99 6.07 9.61
CA ILE A 186 -12.27 7.19 10.23
C ILE A 186 -12.69 7.28 11.71
N PRO A 187 -11.75 7.51 12.65
CA PRO A 187 -12.03 7.79 14.07
C PRO A 187 -13.13 8.84 14.27
N VAL A 188 -14.04 8.58 15.20
CA VAL A 188 -15.26 9.37 15.43
C VAL A 188 -14.98 10.58 16.32
N SER A 189 -14.23 10.38 17.41
CA SER A 189 -13.89 11.44 18.38
C SER A 189 -12.98 12.51 17.78
N GLY A 190 -12.17 12.08 16.80
CA GLY A 190 -11.27 12.91 16.04
C GLY A 190 -10.08 13.50 16.76
N GLU A 191 -9.85 13.11 18.01
CA GLU A 191 -8.67 13.54 18.78
C GLU A 191 -7.36 13.09 18.12
N TYR A 192 -7.35 11.88 17.57
CA TYR A 192 -6.22 11.29 16.85
C TYR A 192 -6.00 11.85 15.44
N HIS A 193 -6.86 12.77 14.98
CA HIS A 193 -6.62 13.52 13.73
C HIS A 193 -5.77 14.77 13.96
N LYS A 194 -5.62 15.24 15.21
CA LYS A 194 -4.75 16.39 15.50
C LYS A 194 -3.35 16.03 15.00
N GLY A 195 -2.74 16.91 14.19
CA GLY A 195 -1.42 16.67 13.58
C GLY A 195 -1.41 15.89 12.25
N PHE A 196 -2.53 15.34 11.80
CA PHE A 196 -2.64 14.69 10.48
C PHE A 196 -3.40 15.57 9.49
N THR A 197 -2.90 15.65 8.26
CA THR A 197 -3.63 16.25 7.14
C THR A 197 -4.33 15.16 6.34
N LYS A 198 -5.66 15.26 6.24
CA LYS A 198 -6.47 14.33 5.46
C LYS A 198 -6.47 14.75 4.00
N PHE A 199 -6.32 13.78 3.11
CA PHE A 199 -6.53 13.97 1.67
C PHE A 199 -7.30 12.78 1.11
N LYS A 200 -8.04 13.02 0.02
CA LYS A 200 -8.79 11.97 -0.67
C LYS A 200 -7.99 11.49 -1.86
N VAL A 201 -7.93 10.17 -2.03
CA VAL A 201 -7.36 9.52 -3.21
C VAL A 201 -8.48 9.01 -4.13
N GLN A 202 -8.12 8.51 -5.30
CA GLN A 202 -9.09 7.90 -6.23
C GLN A 202 -9.84 6.74 -5.56
N PRO A 203 -11.12 6.52 -5.93
CA PRO A 203 -11.92 5.46 -5.32
C PRO A 203 -11.37 4.07 -5.65
N LYS A 204 -11.55 3.13 -4.73
CA LYS A 204 -11.37 1.70 -5.00
C LYS A 204 -12.47 1.25 -5.95
N MET A 205 -12.09 0.79 -7.14
CA MET A 205 -13.02 0.24 -8.13
C MET A 205 -13.34 -1.22 -7.75
N ILE A 206 -14.54 -1.46 -7.23
CA ILE A 206 -15.02 -2.79 -6.84
C ILE A 206 -16.07 -3.23 -7.86
N LEU A 207 -15.87 -4.41 -8.47
CA LEU A 207 -16.85 -5.03 -9.35
C LEU A 207 -17.49 -6.19 -8.60
N GLU A 208 -18.77 -6.03 -8.26
CA GLU A 208 -19.56 -7.11 -7.69
C GLU A 208 -20.03 -8.03 -8.82
N LEU A 209 -19.66 -9.32 -8.74
CA LEU A 209 -20.09 -10.32 -9.71
C LEU A 209 -21.54 -10.67 -9.44
N LYS A 210 -22.42 -10.41 -10.41
CA LYS A 210 -23.83 -10.70 -10.24
C LYS A 210 -24.11 -12.19 -10.42
N PRO A 211 -24.94 -12.82 -9.56
CA PRO A 211 -25.25 -14.26 -9.67
C PRO A 211 -25.84 -14.67 -11.03
N GLU A 212 -26.53 -13.76 -11.72
CA GLU A 212 -27.09 -13.97 -13.05
C GLU A 212 -26.04 -14.00 -14.17
N TRP A 213 -24.82 -13.50 -13.96
CA TRP A 213 -23.76 -13.55 -14.96
C TRP A 213 -23.16 -14.96 -15.02
N LYS A 214 -23.65 -15.78 -15.96
CA LYS A 214 -23.16 -17.15 -16.19
C LYS A 214 -22.12 -17.20 -17.30
N THR A 215 -22.11 -16.19 -18.16
CA THR A 215 -21.21 -16.06 -19.30
C THR A 215 -20.59 -14.67 -19.35
N PHE A 216 -19.52 -14.51 -20.12
CA PHE A 216 -18.93 -13.19 -20.35
C PHE A 216 -19.89 -12.27 -21.12
N ASP A 217 -20.78 -12.82 -21.95
CA ASP A 217 -21.78 -12.05 -22.68
C ASP A 217 -22.89 -11.49 -21.77
N ASP A 218 -23.23 -12.17 -20.67
CA ASP A 218 -24.14 -11.65 -19.66
C ASP A 218 -23.57 -10.35 -19.05
N TYR A 219 -22.29 -10.38 -18.67
CA TYR A 219 -21.55 -9.22 -18.20
C TYR A 219 -21.50 -8.08 -19.24
N LEU A 220 -21.23 -8.40 -20.51
CA LEU A 220 -21.21 -7.40 -21.58
C LEU A 220 -22.58 -6.77 -21.82
N SER A 221 -23.65 -7.54 -21.67
CA SER A 221 -25.03 -7.09 -21.91
C SER A 221 -25.47 -6.04 -20.89
N ASP A 222 -25.01 -6.16 -19.65
CA ASP A 222 -25.25 -5.19 -18.58
C ASP A 222 -24.46 -3.88 -18.72
N MET A 223 -23.45 -3.83 -19.60
CA MET A 223 -22.72 -2.59 -19.86
C MET A 223 -23.55 -1.57 -20.64
N LYS A 224 -23.26 -0.28 -20.46
CA LYS A 224 -23.73 0.75 -21.40
C LYS A 224 -23.20 0.48 -22.81
N SER A 225 -24.01 0.74 -23.84
CA SER A 225 -23.71 0.41 -25.25
C SER A 225 -22.32 0.88 -25.71
N LYS A 226 -21.88 2.09 -25.32
CA LYS A 226 -20.53 2.61 -25.62
C LYS A 226 -19.41 1.69 -25.11
N TYR A 227 -19.51 1.23 -23.87
CA TYR A 227 -18.49 0.36 -23.26
C TYR A 227 -18.56 -1.06 -23.80
N ARG A 228 -19.77 -1.61 -24.04
CA ARG A 228 -19.96 -2.90 -24.69
C ARG A 228 -19.32 -2.95 -26.08
N VAL A 229 -19.56 -1.94 -26.91
CA VAL A 229 -18.95 -1.83 -28.25
C VAL A 229 -17.42 -1.76 -28.16
N ARG A 230 -16.88 -0.99 -27.21
CA ARG A 230 -15.42 -0.90 -27.00
C ARG A 230 -14.82 -2.24 -26.57
N ALA A 231 -15.47 -2.96 -25.65
CA ALA A 231 -15.03 -4.28 -25.19
C ALA A 231 -15.03 -5.31 -26.32
N ARG A 232 -16.11 -5.38 -27.13
CA ARG A 232 -16.18 -6.28 -28.29
C ARG A 232 -15.10 -5.98 -29.33
N LYS A 233 -14.86 -4.71 -29.66
CA LYS A 233 -13.77 -4.32 -30.56
C LYS A 233 -12.40 -4.72 -30.03
N ALA A 234 -12.17 -4.57 -28.71
CA ALA A 234 -10.91 -4.98 -28.09
C ALA A 234 -10.72 -6.51 -28.15
N LEU A 235 -11.78 -7.29 -27.91
CA LEU A 235 -11.74 -8.75 -28.05
C LEU A 235 -11.45 -9.19 -29.49
N GLN A 236 -12.09 -8.58 -30.47
CA GLN A 236 -11.84 -8.86 -31.89
C GLN A 236 -10.38 -8.61 -32.26
N LYS A 237 -9.79 -7.49 -31.81
CA LYS A 237 -8.37 -7.20 -32.04
C LYS A 237 -7.42 -8.15 -31.28
N ALA A 238 -7.90 -8.80 -30.23
CA ALA A 238 -7.12 -9.73 -29.43
C ALA A 238 -7.26 -11.19 -29.88
N SER A 239 -7.99 -11.48 -30.98
CA SER A 239 -8.26 -12.85 -31.44
C SER A 239 -7.00 -13.62 -31.83
N GLU A 240 -5.96 -12.90 -32.28
CA GLU A 240 -4.66 -13.48 -32.65
C GLU A 240 -3.70 -13.63 -31.45
N ILE A 241 -4.11 -13.19 -30.25
CA ILE A 241 -3.26 -13.21 -29.06
C ILE A 241 -3.59 -14.44 -28.21
N THR A 242 -2.60 -15.30 -28.01
CA THR A 242 -2.70 -16.40 -27.04
C THR A 242 -2.50 -15.86 -25.62
N ARG A 243 -3.41 -16.23 -24.71
CA ARG A 243 -3.33 -15.92 -23.28
C ARG A 243 -2.94 -17.19 -22.55
N LYS A 244 -1.90 -17.12 -21.72
CA LYS A 244 -1.42 -18.26 -20.93
C LYS A 244 -1.08 -17.80 -19.52
N VAL A 245 -1.63 -18.49 -18.52
CA VAL A 245 -1.22 -18.32 -17.12
C VAL A 245 0.17 -18.92 -16.96
N PHE A 246 1.12 -18.14 -16.48
CA PHE A 246 2.47 -18.62 -16.24
C PHE A 246 2.61 -19.27 -14.87
N SER A 247 3.39 -20.35 -14.78
CA SER A 247 3.92 -20.85 -13.51
C SER A 247 5.07 -19.97 -13.00
N SER A 248 5.51 -20.16 -11.76
CA SER A 248 6.70 -19.50 -11.21
C SER A 248 7.93 -19.72 -12.11
N ASP A 249 8.13 -20.95 -12.59
CA ASP A 249 9.27 -21.30 -13.46
C ASP A 249 9.20 -20.57 -14.81
N GLN A 250 8.00 -20.45 -15.39
CA GLN A 250 7.80 -19.69 -16.63
C GLN A 250 7.99 -18.19 -16.42
N ILE A 251 7.61 -17.65 -15.25
CA ILE A 251 7.89 -16.25 -14.91
C ILE A 251 9.41 -16.05 -14.77
N ALA A 252 10.11 -16.97 -14.11
CA ALA A 252 11.55 -16.93 -13.98
C ALA A 252 12.28 -17.02 -15.33
N GLU A 253 11.83 -17.91 -16.23
CA GLU A 253 12.33 -18.04 -17.60
C GLU A 253 12.18 -16.73 -18.39
N HIS A 254 11.07 -16.02 -18.21
CA HIS A 254 10.77 -14.77 -18.89
C HIS A 254 11.07 -13.50 -18.07
N ARG A 255 11.80 -13.62 -16.95
CA ARG A 255 11.98 -12.55 -15.94
C ARG A 255 12.42 -11.22 -16.54
N ALA A 256 13.48 -11.25 -17.37
CA ALA A 256 14.03 -10.03 -17.95
C ALA A 256 12.99 -9.28 -18.80
N THR A 257 12.24 -10.01 -19.63
CA THR A 257 11.14 -9.45 -20.43
C THR A 257 10.03 -8.92 -19.53
N ILE A 258 9.67 -9.66 -18.49
CA ILE A 258 8.61 -9.27 -17.55
C ILE A 258 8.96 -7.98 -16.82
N HIS A 259 10.18 -7.89 -16.31
CA HIS A 259 10.67 -6.71 -15.62
C HIS A 259 10.77 -5.51 -16.55
N ALA A 260 11.25 -5.69 -17.78
CA ALA A 260 11.30 -4.61 -18.78
C ALA A 260 9.91 -4.05 -19.11
N LEU A 261 8.90 -4.93 -19.27
CA LEU A 261 7.52 -4.52 -19.52
C LEU A 261 6.91 -3.80 -18.31
N TYR A 262 7.18 -4.27 -17.10
CA TYR A 262 6.82 -3.55 -15.87
C TYR A 262 7.48 -2.16 -15.82
N LYS A 263 8.80 -2.06 -16.07
CA LYS A 263 9.52 -0.78 -16.07
C LYS A 263 8.96 0.19 -17.08
N ASN A 264 8.60 -0.25 -18.28
CA ASN A 264 7.98 0.63 -19.29
C ASN A 264 6.71 1.33 -18.75
N VAL A 265 5.90 0.64 -17.94
CA VAL A 265 4.72 1.24 -17.30
C VAL A 265 5.13 2.11 -16.10
N SER A 266 6.02 1.58 -15.26
CA SER A 266 6.50 2.26 -14.05
C SER A 266 7.24 3.57 -14.37
N ASP A 267 7.91 3.63 -15.52
CA ASP A 267 8.60 4.80 -16.01
C ASP A 267 7.61 5.80 -16.62
N GLN A 268 6.51 5.38 -17.21
CA GLN A 268 5.55 6.35 -17.75
C GLN A 268 4.63 6.97 -16.70
N ALA A 269 4.69 6.53 -15.43
CA ALA A 269 3.90 7.11 -14.35
C ALA A 269 4.42 8.50 -13.93
N ASP A 270 3.50 9.45 -13.73
CA ASP A 270 3.81 10.81 -13.25
C ASP A 270 4.51 10.81 -11.89
N PHE A 271 4.17 9.81 -11.05
CA PHE A 271 4.81 9.57 -9.77
C PHE A 271 5.19 8.10 -9.62
N ASN A 272 6.47 7.85 -9.32
CA ASN A 272 6.94 6.50 -9.01
C ASN A 272 7.58 6.46 -7.62
N ALA A 273 6.93 5.78 -6.68
CA ALA A 273 7.44 5.64 -5.32
C ALA A 273 8.53 4.58 -5.19
N PHE A 274 8.54 3.54 -6.01
CA PHE A 274 9.41 2.37 -5.85
C PHE A 274 9.56 1.58 -7.15
N VAL A 275 10.67 0.88 -7.29
CA VAL A 275 10.87 -0.08 -8.37
C VAL A 275 10.82 -1.49 -7.78
N LEU A 276 9.98 -2.37 -8.33
CA LEU A 276 9.90 -3.76 -7.90
C LEU A 276 11.22 -4.48 -8.17
N HIS A 277 11.58 -5.37 -7.25
CA HIS A 277 12.71 -6.28 -7.42
C HIS A 277 12.52 -7.13 -8.69
N GLU A 278 13.61 -7.46 -9.39
CA GLU A 278 13.51 -8.23 -10.64
C GLU A 278 12.93 -9.63 -10.44
N HIS A 279 13.15 -10.20 -9.26
CA HIS A 279 12.63 -11.49 -8.83
C HIS A 279 11.25 -11.43 -8.15
N TYR A 280 10.60 -10.26 -8.12
CA TYR A 280 9.35 -10.06 -7.38
C TYR A 280 8.21 -10.95 -7.88
N PHE A 281 8.04 -11.06 -9.21
CA PHE A 281 6.86 -11.70 -9.78
C PHE A 281 6.85 -13.22 -9.62
N GLU A 282 7.99 -13.91 -9.81
CA GLU A 282 8.03 -15.36 -9.62
C GLU A 282 7.90 -15.73 -8.15
N ASN A 283 8.47 -14.94 -7.24
CA ASN A 283 8.39 -15.21 -5.80
C ASN A 283 7.01 -14.85 -5.25
N LEU A 284 6.33 -13.85 -5.82
CA LEU A 284 4.93 -13.60 -5.52
C LEU A 284 4.03 -14.77 -5.94
N GLN A 285 4.30 -15.40 -7.10
CA GLN A 285 3.60 -16.61 -7.54
C GLN A 285 3.84 -17.79 -6.60
N ILE A 286 5.07 -17.93 -6.08
CA ILE A 286 5.42 -18.98 -5.10
C ILE A 286 4.67 -18.73 -3.79
N ALA A 287 4.72 -17.50 -3.26
CA ALA A 287 4.11 -17.13 -1.99
C ALA A 287 2.57 -17.21 -2.00
N LEU A 288 1.92 -16.85 -3.10
CA LEU A 288 0.46 -16.80 -3.19
C LEU A 288 -0.18 -17.99 -3.94
N GLY A 289 0.63 -18.81 -4.61
CA GLY A 289 0.15 -19.95 -5.39
C GLY A 289 -0.91 -19.55 -6.42
N LYS A 290 -1.93 -20.39 -6.59
CA LYS A 290 -2.96 -20.25 -7.65
C LYS A 290 -3.88 -19.02 -7.50
N ILE A 291 -3.82 -18.33 -6.37
CA ILE A 291 -4.62 -17.13 -6.07
C ILE A 291 -4.11 -15.91 -6.84
N TRP A 292 -2.82 -15.90 -7.19
CA TRP A 292 -2.21 -14.89 -8.06
C TRP A 292 -1.96 -15.46 -9.44
N CYS A 293 -2.17 -14.65 -10.48
CA CYS A 293 -1.93 -15.01 -11.87
C CYS A 293 -1.27 -13.87 -12.62
N LEU A 294 -0.24 -14.20 -13.39
CA LEU A 294 0.36 -13.31 -14.39
C LEU A 294 0.06 -13.82 -15.79
N LEU A 295 -0.54 -12.94 -16.60
CA LEU A 295 -0.80 -13.14 -18.01
C LEU A 295 0.07 -12.19 -18.86
N PRO A 296 1.03 -12.72 -19.63
CA PRO A 296 1.54 -12.00 -20.77
C PRO A 296 0.48 -11.99 -21.89
N ILE A 297 0.32 -10.84 -22.52
CA ILE A 297 -0.60 -10.59 -23.64
C ILE A 297 0.23 -9.90 -24.73
N GLY A 298 0.88 -10.70 -25.58
CA GLY A 298 1.82 -10.18 -26.58
C GLY A 298 2.99 -9.42 -25.92
N LYS A 299 3.10 -8.11 -26.19
CA LYS A 299 4.09 -7.20 -25.57
C LYS A 299 3.58 -6.50 -24.30
N MET A 300 2.50 -6.97 -23.70
CA MET A 300 1.95 -6.44 -22.46
C MET A 300 1.98 -7.51 -21.38
N ILE A 301 1.97 -7.06 -20.13
CA ILE A 301 1.75 -7.93 -18.98
C ILE A 301 0.58 -7.38 -18.21
N LYS A 302 -0.30 -8.28 -17.81
CA LYS A 302 -1.38 -8.01 -16.88
C LYS A 302 -1.34 -9.07 -15.79
N TRP A 303 -1.47 -8.66 -14.55
CA TRP A 303 -1.63 -9.58 -13.42
C TRP A 303 -2.87 -9.21 -12.62
N TRP A 304 -3.38 -10.18 -11.88
CA TRP A 304 -4.52 -10.00 -10.99
C TRP A 304 -4.47 -11.03 -9.87
N LEU A 305 -5.24 -10.73 -8.83
CA LEU A 305 -5.49 -11.60 -7.69
C LEU A 305 -6.94 -12.05 -7.76
N PHE A 306 -7.15 -13.35 -7.61
CA PHE A 306 -8.47 -13.91 -7.38
C PHE A 306 -8.65 -14.02 -5.87
N SER A 307 -9.35 -13.07 -5.24
CA SER A 307 -9.81 -13.32 -3.87
C SER A 307 -10.91 -14.38 -3.94
N PRO A 308 -10.75 -15.55 -3.30
CA PRO A 308 -11.93 -16.35 -2.99
C PRO A 308 -12.84 -15.48 -2.09
N VAL A 309 -14.11 -15.39 -2.45
CA VAL A 309 -15.17 -14.84 -1.59
C VAL A 309 -15.57 -15.92 -0.60
#